data_AF-G5JT07-F1
#
_entry.id   AF-G5JT07-F1
#
_cell.length_a   1.000
_cell.length_b   1.000
_cell.length_c   1.000
_cell.angle_alpha   90.00
_cell.angle_beta   90.00
_cell.angle_gamma   90.00
#
_symmetry.space_group_name_H-M   'P 1'
#
loop_
_entity.id
_entity.type
_entity.pdbx_description
1 polymer ?
#
loop_
_entity_poly.entity_id
_entity_poly.type
_entity_poly.pdbx_seq_one_letter_code
_entity_poly.pdbx_strand_id
1 'polypeptide(L)'
;MVVYVFLGLIGLLLSLAALVVSNARSSSLQLAKKNIPQTAASSSSSKTSTSSSTQEDLKLNPIVDISGWQLPKQINYDTLSKNISGAIVRVYGGSKISKDSNAAHSSGIDKSFKTHIKEFQKRDIPVAVYSYALGSSEKEMRAEARTFYKHASPYKPTYYWIDVEEDTMKNMSKGVEAFRAELKRLGAEHVGIYIGTYFMTEQEISVKKFDAVWLPTYGSDSGYYEAQPQTDVDYDLHQYTSHGSLPGFDDTLDLNQINPNKDSVQIFKKLFGQAPKQK
;
A
#
# COMPACT_ATOMS: atom_id res chain seq x y z
N MET A 1 -26.84 -39.79 -17.25
CA MET A 1 -27.16 -39.55 -15.83
C MET A 1 -25.95 -39.26 -14.95
N VAL A 2 -24.79 -39.89 -15.16
CA VAL A 2 -23.61 -39.77 -14.27
C VAL A 2 -22.97 -38.36 -14.24
N VAL A 3 -22.98 -37.64 -15.37
CA VAL A 3 -22.37 -36.29 -15.48
C VAL A 3 -23.13 -35.23 -14.66
N TYR A 4 -24.47 -35.30 -14.61
CA TYR A 4 -25.29 -34.35 -13.86
C TYR A 4 -25.20 -34.54 -12.34
N VAL A 5 -24.98 -35.78 -11.88
CA VAL A 5 -24.73 -36.09 -10.46
C VAL A 5 -23.38 -35.52 -10.00
N PHE A 6 -22.35 -35.59 -10.87
CA PHE A 6 -21.01 -35.08 -10.56
C PHE A 6 -20.97 -33.54 -10.50
N LEU A 7 -21.65 -32.84 -11.41
CA LEU A 7 -21.78 -31.38 -11.39
C LEU A 7 -22.60 -30.88 -10.19
N GLY A 8 -23.66 -31.62 -9.81
CA GLY A 8 -24.45 -31.33 -8.61
C GLY A 8 -23.64 -31.45 -7.31
N LEU A 9 -22.76 -32.46 -7.21
CA LEU A 9 -21.87 -32.67 -6.07
C LEU A 9 -20.82 -31.56 -5.94
N ILE A 10 -20.25 -31.08 -7.05
CA ILE A 10 -19.30 -29.96 -7.06
C ILE A 10 -20.00 -28.66 -6.64
N GLY A 11 -21.21 -28.39 -7.15
CA GLY A 11 -22.00 -27.23 -6.74
C GLY A 11 -22.33 -27.21 -5.24
N LEU A 12 -22.68 -28.38 -4.68
CA LEU A 12 -22.95 -28.52 -3.25
C LEU A 12 -21.68 -28.26 -2.40
N LEU A 13 -20.54 -28.82 -2.81
CA LEU A 13 -19.24 -28.60 -2.12
C LEU A 13 -18.81 -27.14 -2.13
N LEU A 14 -18.99 -26.43 -3.26
CA LEU A 14 -18.70 -24.99 -3.34
C LEU A 14 -19.62 -24.16 -2.45
N SER A 15 -20.91 -24.52 -2.36
CA SER A 15 -21.86 -23.83 -1.47
C SER A 15 -21.57 -24.05 0.01
N LEU A 16 -21.15 -25.26 0.39
CA LEU A 16 -20.71 -25.59 1.75
C LEU A 16 -19.42 -24.83 2.11
N ALA A 17 -18.46 -24.77 1.18
CA ALA A 17 -17.24 -23.99 1.38
C ALA A 17 -17.55 -22.49 1.57
N ALA A 18 -18.41 -21.91 0.73
CA ALA A 18 -18.83 -20.52 0.87
C ALA A 18 -19.55 -20.24 2.20
N LEU A 19 -20.39 -21.18 2.67
CA LEU A 19 -21.08 -21.08 3.95
C LEU A 19 -20.11 -21.15 5.13
N VAL A 20 -19.13 -22.07 5.08
CA VAL A 20 -18.09 -22.20 6.11
C VAL A 20 -17.22 -20.94 6.18
N VAL A 21 -16.82 -20.38 5.03
CA VAL A 21 -16.06 -19.13 4.96
C VAL A 21 -16.89 -17.95 5.50
N SER A 22 -18.17 -17.86 5.16
CA SER A 22 -19.07 -16.81 5.66
C SER A 22 -19.28 -16.90 7.18
N ASN A 23 -19.41 -18.12 7.72
CA ASN A 23 -19.55 -18.36 9.15
C ASN A 23 -18.25 -18.06 9.91
N ALA A 24 -17.08 -18.41 9.34
CA ALA A 24 -15.78 -18.06 9.90
C ALA A 24 -15.59 -16.53 9.96
N ARG A 25 -15.97 -15.82 8.89
CA ARG A 25 -15.95 -14.34 8.83
C ARG A 25 -16.91 -13.70 9.82
N SER A 26 -18.10 -14.26 10.00
CA SER A 26 -19.07 -13.79 11.00
C SER A 26 -18.56 -13.97 12.43
N SER A 27 -17.90 -15.10 12.69
CA SER A 27 -17.30 -15.40 14.00
C SER A 27 -16.11 -14.51 14.32
N SER A 28 -15.24 -14.24 13.34
CA SER A 28 -14.12 -13.30 13.51
C SER A 28 -14.60 -11.87 13.73
N LEU A 29 -15.65 -11.42 13.03
CA LEU A 29 -16.28 -10.12 13.27
C LEU A 29 -16.90 -10.01 14.66
N GLN A 30 -17.51 -11.08 15.19
CA GLN A 30 -18.03 -11.09 16.56
C GLN A 30 -16.92 -11.03 17.61
N LEU A 31 -15.83 -11.78 17.42
CA LEU A 31 -14.64 -11.72 18.28
C LEU A 31 -13.99 -10.33 18.25
N ALA A 32 -13.87 -9.72 17.07
CA ALA A 32 -13.35 -8.36 16.92
C ALA A 32 -14.24 -7.33 17.64
N LYS A 33 -15.57 -7.42 17.51
CA LYS A 33 -16.50 -6.53 18.24
C LYS A 33 -16.43 -6.68 19.75
N LYS A 34 -16.13 -7.88 20.26
CA LYS A 34 -15.99 -8.16 21.69
C LYS A 34 -14.71 -7.56 22.29
N ASN A 35 -13.68 -7.34 21.45
CA ASN A 35 -12.37 -6.86 21.86
C ASN A 35 -12.18 -5.34 21.65
N ILE A 36 -13.26 -4.60 21.36
CA ILE A 36 -13.23 -3.12 21.33
C ILE A 36 -13.17 -2.61 22.79
N PRO A 37 -12.13 -1.83 23.18
CA PRO A 37 -12.09 -1.21 24.49
C PRO A 37 -13.24 -0.20 24.66
N GLN A 38 -14.12 -0.44 25.65
CA GLN A 38 -15.12 0.54 26.08
C GLN A 38 -14.43 1.65 26.88
N THR A 39 -14.21 2.82 26.27
CA THR A 39 -13.93 4.05 27.03
C THR A 39 -15.22 4.52 27.72
N ALA A 40 -15.41 4.08 28.96
CA ALA A 40 -16.36 4.68 29.88
C ALA A 40 -15.79 6.02 30.38
N ALA A 41 -16.56 7.08 30.19
CA ALA A 41 -16.31 8.37 30.81
C ALA A 41 -16.36 8.25 32.34
N SER A 42 -15.36 8.81 33.03
CA SER A 42 -15.47 9.20 34.44
C SER A 42 -14.47 10.31 34.73
N SER A 43 -15.02 11.47 35.07
CA SER A 43 -14.36 12.66 35.55
C SER A 43 -13.78 12.46 36.94
N SER A 44 -12.51 12.81 37.15
CA SER A 44 -12.05 13.32 38.45
C SER A 44 -10.91 14.31 38.27
N SER A 45 -11.06 15.45 38.92
CA SER A 45 -10.14 16.58 38.91
C SER A 45 -8.92 16.31 39.81
N SER A 46 -7.73 16.66 39.34
CA SER A 46 -6.70 17.25 40.20
C SER A 46 -5.79 18.17 39.39
N LYS A 47 -5.67 19.41 39.86
CA LYS A 47 -4.76 20.43 39.33
C LYS A 47 -3.36 20.18 39.91
N THR A 48 -2.37 20.05 39.04
CA THR A 48 -0.99 20.46 39.35
C THR A 48 -0.38 21.07 38.10
N SER A 49 -0.15 22.38 38.18
CA SER A 49 0.53 23.20 37.17
C SER A 49 2.01 22.85 37.08
N THR A 50 2.46 22.38 35.92
CA THR A 50 3.85 22.53 35.49
C THR A 50 3.85 22.93 34.03
N SER A 51 4.35 24.12 33.74
CA SER A 51 4.51 24.67 32.41
C SER A 51 5.66 23.94 31.70
N SER A 52 5.33 23.05 30.77
CA SER A 52 6.24 22.62 29.70
C SER A 52 5.44 22.64 28.41
N SER A 53 5.89 23.45 27.45
CA SER A 53 5.32 23.56 26.11
C SER A 53 5.13 22.18 25.47
N THR A 54 3.90 21.68 25.45
CA THR A 54 3.50 20.46 24.75
C THR A 54 3.54 20.73 23.25
N GLN A 55 4.52 20.16 22.54
CA GLN A 55 4.24 19.68 21.19
C GLN A 55 3.21 18.56 21.37
N GLU A 56 1.95 18.81 21.01
CA GLU A 56 0.98 17.73 20.90
C GLU A 56 1.52 16.72 19.88
N ASP A 57 1.66 15.46 20.30
CA ASP A 57 2.08 14.34 19.45
C ASP A 57 1.19 14.29 18.21
N LEU A 58 1.75 14.66 17.07
CA LEU A 58 1.04 14.75 15.80
C LEU A 58 0.73 13.32 15.33
N LYS A 59 -0.47 12.83 15.67
CA LYS A 59 -0.89 11.47 15.33
C LYS A 59 -1.22 11.35 13.84
N LEU A 60 -0.46 10.52 13.14
CA LEU A 60 -0.72 10.20 11.74
C LEU A 60 -1.93 9.26 11.61
N ASN A 61 -2.86 9.60 10.72
CA ASN A 61 -3.76 8.62 10.13
C ASN A 61 -2.97 7.65 9.22
N PRO A 62 -3.50 6.47 8.90
CA PRO A 62 -2.86 5.55 7.97
C PRO A 62 -2.54 6.18 6.62
N ILE A 63 -1.53 5.64 5.95
CA ILE A 63 -1.22 5.92 4.55
C ILE A 63 -1.85 4.79 3.73
N VAL A 64 -2.61 5.12 2.69
CA VAL A 64 -3.18 4.11 1.78
C VAL A 64 -2.29 3.93 0.57
N ASP A 65 -2.17 2.70 0.09
CA ASP A 65 -1.79 2.48 -1.29
C ASP A 65 -2.99 1.92 -2.08
N ILE A 66 -3.09 2.31 -3.34
CA ILE A 66 -4.31 2.13 -4.12
C ILE A 66 -4.00 1.96 -5.61
N SER A 67 -4.82 1.18 -6.29
CA SER A 67 -4.70 0.91 -7.71
C SER A 67 -6.05 0.95 -8.39
N GLY A 68 -6.09 0.63 -9.69
CA GLY A 68 -7.34 0.48 -10.43
C GLY A 68 -8.27 -0.62 -9.92
N TRP A 69 -7.86 -1.45 -8.94
CA TRP A 69 -8.78 -2.40 -8.29
C TRP A 69 -9.78 -1.69 -7.38
N GLN A 70 -9.40 -0.59 -6.74
CA GLN A 70 -10.30 0.25 -5.98
C GLN A 70 -10.94 1.28 -6.93
N LEU A 71 -12.13 0.98 -7.45
CA LEU A 71 -12.71 1.80 -8.52
C LEU A 71 -13.05 3.22 -8.01
N PRO A 72 -12.64 4.31 -8.68
CA PRO A 72 -12.92 5.66 -8.24
C PRO A 72 -14.40 5.96 -7.97
N LYS A 73 -15.32 5.35 -8.72
CA LYS A 73 -16.77 5.50 -8.55
C LYS A 73 -17.32 4.94 -7.23
N GLN A 74 -16.55 4.09 -6.55
CA GLN A 74 -16.90 3.48 -5.26
C GLN A 74 -16.27 4.23 -4.08
N ILE A 75 -15.43 5.24 -4.35
CA ILE A 75 -14.68 5.97 -3.33
C ILE A 75 -15.34 7.32 -3.10
N ASN A 76 -15.75 7.58 -1.87
CA ASN A 76 -16.04 8.91 -1.39
C ASN A 76 -14.74 9.58 -0.94
N TYR A 77 -14.08 10.28 -1.86
CA TYR A 77 -12.80 10.95 -1.59
C TYR A 77 -12.89 12.07 -0.54
N ASP A 78 -14.05 12.72 -0.39
CA ASP A 78 -14.25 13.75 0.66
C ASP A 78 -14.17 13.12 2.05
N THR A 79 -14.68 11.90 2.21
CA THR A 79 -14.60 11.14 3.45
C THR A 79 -13.22 10.48 3.59
N LEU A 80 -12.74 9.77 2.57
CA LEU A 80 -11.48 9.01 2.66
C LEU A 80 -10.30 9.92 2.95
N SER A 81 -10.21 11.08 2.31
CA SER A 81 -9.13 12.07 2.54
C SER A 81 -9.08 12.61 3.98
N LYS A 82 -10.17 12.51 4.76
CA LYS A 82 -10.17 12.90 6.18
C LYS A 82 -9.58 11.82 7.09
N ASN A 83 -9.49 10.59 6.59
CA ASN A 83 -9.10 9.39 7.34
C ASN A 83 -7.72 8.84 6.94
N ILE A 84 -6.98 9.55 6.10
CA ILE A 84 -5.62 9.17 5.65
C ILE A 84 -4.67 10.35 5.79
N SER A 85 -3.37 10.06 5.94
CA SER A 85 -2.32 11.08 5.93
C SER A 85 -1.67 11.26 4.56
N GLY A 86 -1.57 10.18 3.78
CA GLY A 86 -0.96 10.17 2.46
C GLY A 86 -1.53 9.05 1.58
N ALA A 87 -1.25 9.11 0.28
CA ALA A 87 -1.64 8.07 -0.67
C ALA A 87 -0.46 7.65 -1.56
N ILE A 88 -0.37 6.37 -1.91
CA ILE A 88 0.58 5.81 -2.88
C ILE A 88 -0.21 5.16 -4.01
N VAL A 89 -0.16 5.72 -5.22
CA VAL A 89 -1.05 5.31 -6.32
C VAL A 89 -0.31 4.48 -7.38
N ARG A 90 -0.86 3.33 -7.76
CA ARG A 90 -0.32 2.55 -8.89
C ARG A 90 -0.50 3.32 -10.18
N VAL A 91 0.59 3.51 -10.92
CA VAL A 91 0.54 4.11 -12.28
C VAL A 91 0.76 3.06 -13.35
N TYR A 92 1.58 2.05 -13.04
CA TYR A 92 1.93 0.99 -13.98
C TYR A 92 1.89 -0.38 -13.30
N GLY A 93 1.06 -1.29 -13.81
CA GLY A 93 0.95 -2.67 -13.34
C GLY A 93 1.92 -3.64 -14.01
N GLY A 94 2.92 -3.14 -14.73
CA GLY A 94 3.98 -3.96 -15.32
C GLY A 94 3.69 -4.45 -16.74
N SER A 95 4.76 -4.86 -17.43
CA SER A 95 4.74 -5.19 -18.86
C SER A 95 4.09 -6.53 -19.20
N LYS A 96 3.84 -7.39 -18.21
CA LYS A 96 3.25 -8.73 -18.43
C LYS A 96 1.72 -8.74 -18.43
N ILE A 97 1.07 -7.62 -18.12
CA ILE A 97 -0.39 -7.49 -18.28
C ILE A 97 -0.69 -7.47 -19.78
N SER A 98 -1.21 -8.59 -20.30
CA SER A 98 -1.50 -8.77 -21.74
C SER A 98 -2.98 -8.63 -22.10
N LYS A 99 -3.85 -8.47 -21.09
CA LYS A 99 -5.30 -8.33 -21.26
C LYS A 99 -5.83 -7.19 -20.42
N ASP A 100 -6.85 -6.52 -20.94
CA ASP A 100 -7.59 -5.52 -20.19
C ASP A 100 -8.31 -6.16 -19.00
N SER A 101 -8.27 -5.46 -17.86
CA SER A 101 -9.06 -5.77 -16.67
C SER A 101 -9.82 -4.52 -16.22
N ASN A 102 -10.53 -4.60 -15.07
CA ASN A 102 -11.09 -3.40 -14.46
C ASN A 102 -9.99 -2.42 -14.01
N ALA A 103 -8.82 -2.94 -13.63
CA ALA A 103 -7.77 -2.17 -12.98
C ALA A 103 -6.70 -1.63 -13.92
N ALA A 104 -6.41 -2.33 -15.03
CA ALA A 104 -5.34 -1.96 -15.95
C ALA A 104 -5.70 -2.24 -17.40
N HIS A 105 -5.10 -1.47 -18.29
CA HIS A 105 -5.08 -1.76 -19.73
C HIS A 105 -4.09 -2.90 -20.01
N SER A 106 -4.26 -3.57 -21.14
CA SER A 106 -3.29 -4.51 -21.75
C SER A 106 -1.93 -3.90 -22.09
N SER A 107 -1.77 -2.58 -21.91
CA SER A 107 -0.46 -1.92 -21.95
C SER A 107 0.29 -1.96 -20.61
N GLY A 108 -0.37 -2.43 -19.53
CA GLY A 108 0.08 -2.33 -18.15
C GLY A 108 -0.30 -1.02 -17.45
N ILE A 109 -0.77 0.00 -18.19
CA ILE A 109 -1.17 1.28 -17.59
C ILE A 109 -2.40 1.09 -16.71
N ASP A 110 -2.32 1.58 -15.47
CA ASP A 110 -3.43 1.57 -14.53
C ASP A 110 -4.60 2.43 -15.06
N LYS A 111 -5.84 1.98 -14.91
CA LYS A 111 -7.03 2.67 -15.46
C LYS A 111 -7.49 3.84 -14.58
N SER A 112 -7.15 3.83 -13.31
CA SER A 112 -7.71 4.75 -12.31
C SER A 112 -6.71 5.76 -11.76
N PHE A 113 -5.40 5.57 -11.99
CA PHE A 113 -4.34 6.41 -11.40
C PHE A 113 -4.58 7.92 -11.56
N LYS A 114 -5.01 8.38 -12.75
CA LYS A 114 -5.24 9.80 -13.00
C LYS A 114 -6.31 10.37 -12.08
N THR A 115 -7.38 9.62 -11.84
CA THR A 115 -8.48 10.04 -10.97
C THR A 115 -8.04 10.01 -9.52
N HIS A 116 -7.40 8.92 -9.06
CA HIS A 116 -6.88 8.83 -7.70
C HIS A 116 -5.95 10.00 -7.37
N ILE A 117 -4.91 10.23 -8.19
CA ILE A 117 -3.93 11.27 -7.93
C ILE A 117 -4.61 12.65 -7.88
N LYS A 118 -5.47 12.97 -8.87
CA LYS A 118 -6.14 14.28 -8.93
C LYS A 118 -7.10 14.50 -7.75
N GLU A 119 -7.90 13.50 -7.38
CA GLU A 119 -8.87 13.64 -6.30
C GLU A 119 -8.19 13.75 -4.93
N PHE A 120 -7.08 13.04 -4.69
CA PHE A 120 -6.30 13.18 -3.47
C PHE A 120 -5.57 14.52 -3.41
N GLN A 121 -4.87 14.92 -4.48
CA GLN A 121 -4.16 16.20 -4.54
C GLN A 121 -5.12 17.40 -4.39
N LYS A 122 -6.33 17.34 -4.97
CA LYS A 122 -7.38 18.36 -4.81
C LYS A 122 -7.79 18.55 -3.35
N ARG A 123 -7.57 17.57 -2.48
CA ARG A 123 -7.94 17.57 -1.05
C ARG A 123 -6.71 17.69 -0.15
N ASP A 124 -5.62 18.23 -0.67
CA ASP A 124 -4.35 18.42 0.03
C ASP A 124 -3.74 17.11 0.59
N ILE A 125 -4.07 15.96 0.01
CA ILE A 125 -3.40 14.70 0.36
C ILE A 125 -2.14 14.57 -0.51
N PRO A 126 -0.95 14.46 0.10
CA PRO A 126 0.28 14.22 -0.65
C PRO A 126 0.26 12.83 -1.28
N VAL A 127 0.70 12.75 -2.53
CA VAL A 127 0.60 11.54 -3.34
C VAL A 127 1.99 11.10 -3.80
N ALA A 128 2.40 9.90 -3.40
CA ALA A 128 3.45 9.14 -4.03
C ALA A 128 2.85 8.19 -5.08
N VAL A 129 3.68 7.55 -5.89
CA VAL A 129 3.24 6.62 -6.93
C VAL A 129 4.08 5.36 -6.93
N TYR A 130 3.54 4.26 -7.43
CA TYR A 130 4.28 3.02 -7.60
C TYR A 130 4.08 2.36 -8.97
N SER A 131 5.02 1.48 -9.30
CA SER A 131 4.99 0.60 -10.46
C SER A 131 5.35 -0.82 -10.07
N TYR A 132 4.53 -1.77 -10.47
CA TYR A 132 4.80 -3.20 -10.34
C TYR A 132 5.84 -3.64 -11.37
N ALA A 133 6.99 -4.14 -10.91
CA ALA A 133 8.14 -4.44 -11.75
C ALA A 133 8.07 -5.90 -12.25
N LEU A 134 7.94 -6.07 -13.56
CA LEU A 134 7.76 -7.39 -14.20
C LEU A 134 8.69 -7.63 -15.39
N GLY A 135 9.62 -6.72 -15.65
CA GLY A 135 10.56 -6.83 -16.77
C GLY A 135 11.45 -8.06 -16.65
N SER A 136 11.54 -8.86 -17.71
CA SER A 136 12.35 -10.09 -17.73
C SER A 136 13.79 -9.91 -18.25
N SER A 137 14.21 -8.65 -18.39
CA SER A 137 15.60 -8.27 -18.68
C SER A 137 15.88 -6.86 -18.18
N GLU A 138 17.15 -6.46 -18.04
CA GLU A 138 17.50 -5.07 -17.71
C GLU A 138 16.93 -4.08 -18.74
N LYS A 139 16.86 -4.48 -20.01
CA LYS A 139 16.28 -3.66 -21.08
C LYS A 139 14.79 -3.42 -20.85
N GLU A 140 14.06 -4.46 -20.45
CA GLU A 140 12.64 -4.39 -20.12
C GLU A 140 12.41 -3.60 -18.85
N MET A 141 13.18 -3.84 -17.78
CA MET A 141 13.11 -3.06 -16.53
C MET A 141 13.31 -1.55 -16.77
N ARG A 142 14.27 -1.16 -17.64
CA ARG A 142 14.41 0.24 -18.06
C ARG A 142 13.22 0.74 -18.89
N ALA A 143 12.59 -0.12 -19.70
CA ALA A 143 11.41 0.24 -20.48
C ALA A 143 10.18 0.46 -19.59
N GLU A 144 10.00 -0.37 -18.56
CA GLU A 144 8.98 -0.18 -17.54
C GLU A 144 9.21 1.13 -16.79
N ALA A 145 10.44 1.41 -16.36
CA ALA A 145 10.80 2.67 -15.70
C ALA A 145 10.46 3.92 -16.55
N ARG A 146 10.76 3.88 -17.86
CA ARG A 146 10.39 4.95 -18.80
C ARG A 146 8.89 5.14 -18.91
N THR A 147 8.14 4.04 -19.01
CA THR A 147 6.68 4.07 -19.10
C THR A 147 6.07 4.63 -17.82
N PHE A 148 6.50 4.11 -16.67
CA PHE A 148 6.06 4.58 -15.37
C PHE A 148 6.33 6.08 -15.20
N TYR A 149 7.58 6.52 -15.40
CA TYR A 149 7.95 7.92 -15.22
C TYR A 149 7.17 8.85 -16.15
N LYS A 150 7.02 8.50 -17.44
CA LYS A 150 6.27 9.28 -18.43
C LYS A 150 4.83 9.56 -17.99
N HIS A 151 4.18 8.59 -17.37
CA HIS A 151 2.78 8.70 -16.97
C HIS A 151 2.61 9.34 -15.58
N ALA A 152 3.58 9.16 -14.68
CA ALA A 152 3.54 9.68 -13.32
C ALA A 152 4.04 11.12 -13.18
N SER A 153 5.14 11.49 -13.85
CA SER A 153 5.82 12.79 -13.65
C SER A 153 4.96 14.04 -13.87
N PRO A 154 3.95 14.06 -14.77
CA PRO A 154 3.07 15.23 -14.91
C PRO A 154 2.32 15.61 -13.63
N TYR A 155 2.18 14.68 -12.69
CA TYR A 155 1.46 14.88 -11.43
C TYR A 155 2.37 15.28 -10.26
N LYS A 156 3.69 15.37 -10.47
CA LYS A 156 4.67 15.75 -9.44
C LYS A 156 4.51 14.93 -8.14
N PRO A 157 4.56 13.59 -8.21
CA PRO A 157 4.42 12.75 -7.02
C PRO A 157 5.61 12.96 -6.06
N THR A 158 5.38 12.72 -4.77
CA THR A 158 6.42 12.94 -3.75
C THR A 158 7.50 11.86 -3.75
N TYR A 159 7.15 10.64 -4.18
CA TYR A 159 8.05 9.50 -4.29
C TYR A 159 7.65 8.61 -5.47
N TYR A 160 8.64 7.91 -6.03
CA TYR A 160 8.46 6.83 -6.99
C TYR A 160 8.86 5.51 -6.34
N TRP A 161 7.91 4.61 -6.15
CA TRP A 161 8.15 3.28 -5.58
C TRP A 161 8.24 2.23 -6.68
N ILE A 162 9.25 1.37 -6.58
CA ILE A 162 9.36 0.16 -7.38
C ILE A 162 8.81 -0.98 -6.53
N ASP A 163 7.73 -1.59 -6.97
CA ASP A 163 7.06 -2.69 -6.31
C ASP A 163 7.59 -4.01 -6.88
N VAL A 164 8.29 -4.77 -6.04
CA VAL A 164 9.11 -5.94 -6.41
C VAL A 164 8.65 -7.17 -5.64
N GLU A 165 7.92 -8.05 -6.31
CA GLU A 165 7.31 -9.24 -5.69
C GLU A 165 7.50 -10.54 -6.49
N GLU A 166 7.98 -10.46 -7.73
CA GLU A 166 8.01 -11.59 -8.67
C GLU A 166 9.42 -11.88 -9.19
N ASP A 167 9.81 -13.15 -9.19
CA ASP A 167 11.06 -13.60 -9.82
C ASP A 167 10.88 -13.68 -11.34
N THR A 168 11.18 -12.57 -12.00
CA THR A 168 11.04 -12.42 -13.46
C THR A 168 12.37 -12.49 -14.19
N MET A 169 13.48 -12.57 -13.47
CA MET A 169 14.84 -12.53 -14.01
C MET A 169 15.81 -13.31 -13.14
N LYS A 170 16.67 -14.12 -13.76
CA LYS A 170 17.77 -14.84 -13.07
C LYS A 170 18.62 -13.97 -12.13
N ASN A 171 18.76 -12.67 -12.40
CA ASN A 171 19.41 -11.73 -11.50
C ASN A 171 18.46 -10.55 -11.26
N MET A 172 17.52 -10.73 -10.33
CA MET A 172 16.54 -9.71 -9.95
C MET A 172 17.21 -8.45 -9.42
N SER A 173 18.24 -8.58 -8.58
CA SER A 173 18.99 -7.43 -8.02
C SER A 173 19.50 -6.48 -9.11
N LYS A 174 20.03 -7.03 -10.21
CA LYS A 174 20.49 -6.24 -11.37
C LYS A 174 19.34 -5.61 -12.16
N GLY A 175 18.24 -6.34 -12.35
CA GLY A 175 17.04 -5.82 -13.02
C GLY A 175 16.40 -4.64 -12.27
N VAL A 176 16.23 -4.80 -10.96
CA VAL A 176 15.68 -3.78 -10.04
C VAL A 176 16.58 -2.55 -9.99
N GLU A 177 17.91 -2.72 -9.93
CA GLU A 177 18.85 -1.58 -10.02
C GLU A 177 18.77 -0.88 -11.39
N ALA A 178 18.59 -1.62 -12.49
CA ALA A 178 18.42 -1.03 -13.81
C ALA A 178 17.15 -0.17 -13.90
N PHE A 179 16.05 -0.62 -13.27
CA PHE A 179 14.81 0.16 -13.14
C PHE A 179 15.07 1.45 -12.34
N ARG A 180 15.62 1.33 -11.13
CA ARG A 180 15.91 2.46 -10.23
C ARG A 180 16.83 3.49 -10.88
N ALA A 181 17.92 3.04 -11.50
CA ALA A 181 18.88 3.90 -12.18
C ALA A 181 18.24 4.65 -13.35
N GLU A 182 17.32 4.01 -14.09
CA GLU A 182 16.59 4.67 -15.18
C GLU A 182 15.61 5.73 -14.65
N LEU A 183 14.89 5.47 -13.54
CA LEU A 183 14.07 6.50 -12.89
C LEU A 183 14.91 7.72 -12.49
N LYS A 184 16.05 7.51 -11.82
CA LYS A 184 16.98 8.59 -11.47
C LYS A 184 17.47 9.34 -12.70
N ARG A 185 17.84 8.64 -13.78
CA ARG A 185 18.29 9.25 -15.05
C ARG A 185 17.21 10.11 -15.71
N LEU A 186 15.94 9.74 -15.56
CA LEU A 186 14.80 10.48 -16.12
C LEU A 186 14.42 11.71 -15.29
N GLY A 187 14.96 11.86 -14.08
CA GLY A 187 14.70 13.00 -13.20
C GLY A 187 13.77 12.70 -12.02
N ALA A 188 13.57 11.43 -11.64
CA ALA A 188 12.94 11.11 -10.36
C ALA A 188 13.92 11.43 -9.23
N GLU A 189 13.62 12.41 -8.38
CA GLU A 189 14.48 12.80 -7.26
C GLU A 189 14.46 11.75 -6.14
N HIS A 190 13.29 11.17 -5.88
CA HIS A 190 13.05 10.22 -4.79
C HIS A 190 12.55 8.88 -5.34
N VAL A 191 13.35 7.82 -5.16
CA VAL A 191 13.08 6.47 -5.63
C VAL A 191 13.22 5.49 -4.47
N GLY A 192 12.11 4.88 -4.08
CA GLY A 192 12.04 3.84 -3.05
C GLY A 192 11.77 2.45 -3.62
N ILE A 193 11.91 1.44 -2.77
CA ILE A 193 11.59 0.04 -3.08
C ILE A 193 10.55 -0.49 -2.10
N TYR A 194 9.51 -1.13 -2.64
CA TYR A 194 8.63 -2.01 -1.89
C TYR A 194 9.04 -3.46 -2.16
N ILE A 195 9.28 -4.23 -1.11
CA ILE A 195 9.74 -5.62 -1.23
C ILE A 195 9.48 -6.43 0.04
N GLY A 196 8.98 -7.66 -0.11
CA GLY A 196 8.86 -8.61 0.99
C GLY A 196 10.23 -9.09 1.50
N THR A 197 10.40 -9.24 2.82
CA THR A 197 11.69 -9.61 3.43
C THR A 197 12.21 -10.98 2.98
N TYR A 198 11.30 -11.96 2.81
CA TYR A 198 11.64 -13.28 2.26
C TYR A 198 12.17 -13.16 0.83
N PHE A 199 11.43 -12.50 -0.06
CA PHE A 199 11.81 -12.34 -1.47
C PHE A 199 13.12 -11.56 -1.63
N MET A 200 13.30 -10.48 -0.84
CA MET A 200 14.55 -9.72 -0.79
C MET A 200 15.76 -10.60 -0.47
N THR A 201 15.61 -11.50 0.51
CA THR A 201 16.68 -12.41 0.95
C THR A 201 16.93 -13.50 -0.08
N GLU A 202 15.87 -14.15 -0.57
CA GLU A 202 15.93 -15.23 -1.55
C GLU A 202 16.59 -14.79 -2.87
N GLN A 203 16.31 -13.56 -3.31
CA GLN A 203 16.79 -13.01 -4.58
C GLN A 203 18.04 -12.13 -4.42
N GLU A 204 18.60 -12.04 -3.21
CA GLU A 204 19.78 -11.23 -2.88
C GLU A 204 19.67 -9.78 -3.38
N ILE A 205 18.49 -9.18 -3.23
CA ILE A 205 18.20 -7.84 -3.75
C ILE A 205 18.80 -6.78 -2.80
N SER A 206 19.65 -5.92 -3.36
CA SER A 206 20.26 -4.83 -2.59
C SER A 206 19.35 -3.61 -2.52
N VAL A 207 19.03 -3.16 -1.30
CA VAL A 207 18.23 -1.96 -1.05
C VAL A 207 19.06 -0.68 -0.84
N LYS A 208 20.39 -0.79 -0.78
CA LYS A 208 21.30 0.29 -0.32
C LYS A 208 21.29 1.57 -1.18
N LYS A 209 20.85 1.48 -2.44
CA LYS A 209 20.84 2.60 -3.39
C LYS A 209 19.49 3.30 -3.49
N PHE A 210 18.48 2.81 -2.76
CA PHE A 210 17.16 3.40 -2.70
C PHE A 210 17.13 4.48 -1.61
N ASP A 211 16.31 5.50 -1.83
CA ASP A 211 16.19 6.61 -0.89
C ASP A 211 15.30 6.25 0.31
N ALA A 212 14.44 5.24 0.14
CA ALA A 212 13.57 4.69 1.18
C ALA A 212 13.24 3.22 0.90
N VAL A 213 12.93 2.49 1.98
CA VAL A 213 12.50 1.09 1.93
C VAL A 213 11.11 0.95 2.55
N TRP A 214 10.24 0.25 1.85
CA TRP A 214 8.87 -0.06 2.24
C TRP A 214 8.71 -1.59 2.30
N LEU A 215 8.31 -2.11 3.46
CA LEU A 215 8.21 -3.56 3.68
C LEU A 215 6.77 -3.97 3.97
N PRO A 216 6.25 -5.05 3.38
CA PRO A 216 5.00 -5.68 3.81
C PRO A 216 5.24 -6.71 4.93
N THR A 217 4.38 -6.73 5.93
CA THR A 217 4.25 -7.82 6.91
C THR A 217 2.86 -7.73 7.55
N TYR A 218 2.00 -8.72 7.33
CA TYR A 218 0.57 -8.59 7.65
C TYR A 218 0.11 -9.33 8.91
N GLY A 219 0.93 -10.20 9.50
CA GLY A 219 0.46 -11.06 10.58
C GLY A 219 -0.67 -11.97 10.09
N SER A 220 -1.85 -11.91 10.72
CA SER A 220 -3.03 -12.65 10.24
C SER A 220 -3.81 -11.92 9.14
N ASP A 221 -3.39 -10.70 8.78
CA ASP A 221 -4.01 -9.82 7.80
C ASP A 221 -5.47 -9.47 8.13
N SER A 222 -5.73 -9.14 9.40
CA SER A 222 -7.08 -8.87 9.92
C SER A 222 -7.62 -7.47 9.63
N GLY A 223 -6.82 -6.60 9.02
CA GLY A 223 -7.07 -5.16 8.90
C GLY A 223 -6.40 -4.30 9.97
N TYR A 224 -5.73 -4.91 10.96
CA TYR A 224 -5.04 -4.22 12.04
C TYR A 224 -3.52 -4.46 12.01
N TYR A 225 -2.77 -3.59 12.66
CA TYR A 225 -1.34 -3.81 12.87
C TYR A 225 -1.09 -4.90 13.90
N GLU A 226 -0.55 -6.04 13.46
CA GLU A 226 -0.36 -7.22 14.30
C GLU A 226 1.09 -7.73 14.33
N ALA A 227 1.89 -7.37 13.32
CA ALA A 227 3.23 -7.89 13.16
C ALA A 227 4.16 -6.85 12.53
N GLN A 228 5.41 -6.85 12.95
CA GLN A 228 6.45 -5.98 12.40
C GLN A 228 7.40 -6.79 11.50
N PRO A 229 7.91 -6.20 10.39
CA PRO A 229 8.94 -6.84 9.58
C PRO A 229 10.13 -7.32 10.42
N GLN A 230 10.40 -8.62 10.38
CA GLN A 230 11.54 -9.24 11.08
C GLN A 230 12.79 -9.11 10.20
N THR A 231 13.49 -7.98 10.30
CA THR A 231 14.68 -7.68 9.50
C THR A 231 15.57 -6.66 10.22
N ASP A 232 16.86 -6.67 9.87
CA ASP A 232 17.85 -5.66 10.23
C ASP A 232 17.95 -4.51 9.21
N VAL A 233 17.22 -4.62 8.08
CA VAL A 233 17.15 -3.55 7.08
C VAL A 233 16.50 -2.31 7.67
N ASP A 234 17.15 -1.17 7.48
CA ASP A 234 16.58 0.13 7.82
C ASP A 234 15.44 0.47 6.85
N TYR A 235 14.20 0.46 7.33
CA TYR A 235 12.99 0.76 6.54
C TYR A 235 12.20 1.92 7.09
N ASP A 236 11.48 2.61 6.21
CA ASP A 236 10.75 3.84 6.50
C ASP A 236 9.24 3.61 6.60
N LEU A 237 8.71 2.74 5.74
CA LEU A 237 7.28 2.49 5.61
C LEU A 237 6.98 0.99 5.79
N HIS A 238 5.85 0.68 6.42
CA HIS A 238 5.38 -0.68 6.65
C HIS A 238 3.94 -0.81 6.15
N GLN A 239 3.71 -1.68 5.15
CA GLN A 239 2.36 -2.13 4.80
C GLN A 239 1.97 -3.24 5.77
N TYR A 240 1.03 -2.93 6.65
CA TYR A 240 0.68 -3.82 7.77
C TYR A 240 -0.55 -4.67 7.52
N THR A 241 -1.32 -4.40 6.46
CA THR A 241 -2.47 -5.21 6.08
C THR A 241 -2.92 -4.89 4.65
N SER A 242 -3.54 -5.87 3.99
CA SER A 242 -4.31 -5.72 2.75
C SER A 242 -5.84 -5.69 2.97
N HIS A 243 -6.27 -5.86 4.23
CA HIS A 243 -7.68 -5.98 4.64
C HIS A 243 -8.15 -4.82 5.51
N GLY A 244 -7.51 -3.66 5.38
CA GLY A 244 -7.90 -2.46 6.12
C GLY A 244 -9.28 -1.95 5.72
N SER A 245 -9.97 -1.30 6.65
CA SER A 245 -11.26 -0.66 6.41
C SER A 245 -11.22 0.78 6.91
N LEU A 246 -11.54 1.73 6.03
CA LEU A 246 -11.58 3.16 6.34
C LEU A 246 -12.87 3.79 5.83
N PRO A 247 -13.43 4.78 6.54
CA PRO A 247 -14.58 5.52 6.05
C PRO A 247 -14.30 6.15 4.68
N GLY A 248 -15.23 5.98 3.75
CA GLY A 248 -15.13 6.51 2.39
C GLY A 248 -14.86 5.46 1.31
N PHE A 249 -14.66 4.19 1.70
CA PHE A 249 -14.64 3.05 0.78
C PHE A 249 -15.13 1.80 1.51
N ASP A 250 -16.06 1.06 0.90
CA ASP A 250 -16.76 -0.05 1.55
C ASP A 250 -16.00 -1.40 1.47
N ASP A 251 -14.98 -1.49 0.62
CA ASP A 251 -14.14 -2.67 0.44
C ASP A 251 -12.77 -2.50 1.12
N THR A 252 -11.88 -3.47 0.96
CA THR A 252 -10.57 -3.46 1.62
C THR A 252 -9.56 -2.50 1.01
N LEU A 253 -8.70 -1.95 1.88
CA LEU A 253 -7.58 -1.11 1.53
C LEU A 253 -6.28 -1.68 2.09
N ASP A 254 -5.23 -1.53 1.29
CA ASP A 254 -3.86 -1.70 1.75
C ASP A 254 -3.48 -0.51 2.64
N LEU A 255 -3.14 -0.80 3.90
CA LEU A 255 -2.83 0.22 4.89
C LEU A 255 -1.37 0.17 5.33
N ASN A 256 -0.82 1.36 5.45
CA ASN A 256 0.57 1.60 5.74
C ASN A 256 0.73 2.54 6.92
N GLN A 257 1.84 2.37 7.62
CA GLN A 257 2.30 3.28 8.65
C GLN A 257 3.80 3.54 8.51
N ILE A 258 4.25 4.67 9.03
CA ILE A 258 5.67 4.90 9.26
C ILE A 258 6.19 3.84 10.24
N ASN A 259 7.43 3.39 10.03
CA ASN A 259 8.11 2.50 10.96
C ASN A 259 7.96 3.03 12.41
N PRO A 260 7.33 2.26 13.34
CA PRO A 260 7.03 2.74 14.69
C PRO A 260 8.28 3.03 15.53
N ASN A 261 9.46 2.57 15.09
CA ASN A 261 10.74 2.82 15.75
C ASN A 261 11.46 4.08 15.23
N LYS A 262 10.83 4.88 14.36
CA LYS A 262 11.38 6.13 13.80
C LYS A 262 10.52 7.34 14.18
N ASP A 263 11.11 8.54 14.07
CA ASP A 263 10.37 9.80 14.18
C ASP A 263 9.33 9.91 13.05
N SER A 264 8.06 9.74 13.42
CA SER A 264 6.96 9.66 12.47
C SER A 264 6.81 10.91 11.62
N VAL A 265 7.03 12.09 12.20
CA VAL A 265 6.89 13.39 11.52
C VAL A 265 8.05 13.59 10.55
N GLN A 266 9.28 13.27 10.94
CA GLN A 266 10.45 13.37 10.07
C GLN A 266 10.36 12.44 8.87
N ILE A 267 10.00 11.17 9.10
CA ILE A 267 9.87 10.21 8.00
C ILE A 267 8.67 10.54 7.12
N PHE A 268 7.55 11.00 7.68
CA PHE A 268 6.44 11.46 6.86
C PHE A 268 6.86 12.63 5.95
N LYS A 269 7.59 13.63 6.47
CA LYS A 269 8.15 14.71 5.64
C LYS A 269 9.12 14.19 4.58
N LYS A 270 9.95 13.20 4.90
CA LYS A 270 10.85 12.55 3.94
C LYS A 270 10.06 11.95 2.78
N LEU A 271 8.96 11.25 3.05
CA LEU A 271 8.20 10.50 2.04
C LEU A 271 7.14 11.33 1.29
N PHE A 272 6.59 12.35 1.95
CA PHE A 272 5.42 13.09 1.49
C PHE A 272 5.60 14.63 1.49
N GLY A 273 6.82 15.11 1.80
CA GLY A 273 7.24 16.50 1.68
C GLY A 273 6.82 17.40 2.84
N GLN A 274 5.52 17.53 3.11
CA GLN A 274 5.00 18.41 4.17
C GLN A 274 4.60 17.61 5.41
N ALA A 275 4.70 18.22 6.60
CA ALA A 275 4.07 17.65 7.79
C ALA A 275 2.55 17.55 7.57
N PRO A 276 1.89 16.51 8.07
CA PRO A 276 0.44 16.47 8.04
C PRO A 276 -0.10 17.67 8.81
N LYS A 277 -1.10 18.33 8.25
CA LYS A 277 -1.84 19.35 8.98
C LYS A 277 -2.62 18.64 10.10
N GLN A 278 -2.54 19.15 11.33
CA GLN A 278 -3.53 18.82 12.35
C GLN A 278 -4.90 19.19 11.77
N LYS A 279 -5.81 18.21 11.67
CA LYS A 279 -7.18 18.39 11.18
C LYS A 279 -8.14 18.48 12.35
#